data_AF-A0A1C5F7E1-F1
#
_entry.id   AF-A0A1C5F7E1-F1
#
_cell.length_a   1.000
_cell.length_b   1.000
_cell.length_c   1.000
_cell.angle_alpha   90.00
_cell.angle_beta   90.00
_cell.angle_gamma   90.00
#
_symmetry.space_group_name_H-M   'P 1'
#
loop_
_entity.id
_entity.type
_entity.pdbx_description
1 polymer ?
#
loop_
_entity_poly.entity_id
_entity_poly.type
_entity_poly.pdbx_seq_one_letter_code
_entity_poly.pdbx_strand_id
1 'polypeptide(L)'
;GTGAERRAVLRALPHLALFTGPDAVPLVEDALRTNDTRLVAAAVGPYAARHLPPHSWRQAVLKCLFTGVPLGAVAQWERRARGDGELARMLTDYARERTAAGRPVPGDLDRVLAVARDLTREES
;
A
#
# COMPACT_ATOMS: atom_id res chain seq x y z
N GLY A 1 7.96 -10.19 -20.20
CA GLY A 1 8.05 -8.72 -20.25
C GLY A 1 9.08 -8.24 -19.27
N THR A 2 9.89 -7.25 -19.66
CA THR A 2 10.92 -6.66 -18.79
C THR A 2 10.28 -5.91 -17.61
N GLY A 3 11.04 -5.66 -16.53
CA GLY A 3 10.52 -4.89 -15.38
C GLY A 3 10.07 -3.48 -15.77
N ALA A 4 10.67 -2.89 -16.81
CA ALA A 4 10.29 -1.58 -17.35
C ALA A 4 8.90 -1.61 -18.02
N GLU A 5 8.61 -2.61 -18.85
CA GLU A 5 7.31 -2.80 -19.48
C GLU A 5 6.20 -2.99 -18.45
N ARG A 6 6.43 -3.86 -17.46
CA ARG A 6 5.45 -4.11 -16.38
C ARG A 6 5.13 -2.83 -15.61
N ARG A 7 6.13 -2.01 -15.31
CA ARG A 7 5.93 -0.69 -14.67
C ARG A 7 5.15 0.27 -15.54
N ALA A 8 5.43 0.32 -16.83
CA ALA A 8 4.72 1.19 -17.76
C ALA A 8 3.22 0.83 -17.81
N VAL A 9 2.91 -0.46 -17.88
CA VAL A 9 1.52 -0.97 -17.83
C VAL A 9 0.83 -0.54 -16.53
N LEU A 10 1.45 -0.78 -15.36
CA LEU A 10 0.86 -0.43 -14.05
C LEU A 10 0.55 1.07 -13.95
N ARG A 11 1.43 1.94 -14.47
CA ARG A 11 1.23 3.39 -14.47
C ARG A 11 0.15 3.85 -15.45
N ALA A 12 -0.05 3.11 -16.53
CA ALA A 12 -1.07 3.43 -17.53
C ALA A 12 -2.48 3.01 -17.08
N LEU A 13 -2.63 2.02 -16.17
CA LEU A 13 -3.92 1.48 -15.74
C LEU A 13 -4.99 2.55 -15.41
N PRO A 14 -4.69 3.64 -14.65
CA PRO A 14 -5.70 4.66 -14.34
C PRO A 14 -6.24 5.44 -15.54
N HIS A 15 -5.54 5.41 -16.68
CA HIS A 15 -5.85 6.19 -17.89
C HIS A 15 -6.44 5.35 -19.02
N LEU A 16 -6.33 4.02 -18.92
CA LEU A 16 -6.85 3.12 -19.93
C LEU A 16 -8.36 2.97 -19.70
N ALA A 17 -9.16 3.55 -20.61
CA ALA A 17 -10.62 3.49 -20.57
C ALA A 17 -11.18 2.04 -20.54
N LEU A 18 -10.37 1.06 -20.98
CA LEU A 18 -10.67 -0.37 -20.92
C LEU A 18 -10.59 -0.96 -19.50
N PHE A 19 -9.93 -0.29 -18.55
CA PHE A 19 -9.76 -0.75 -17.16
C PHE A 19 -10.50 0.15 -16.17
N THR A 20 -11.78 0.42 -16.45
CA THR A 20 -12.68 1.09 -15.50
C THR A 20 -13.24 0.13 -14.44
N GLY A 21 -13.15 -1.18 -14.68
CA GLY A 21 -13.49 -2.28 -13.78
C GLY A 21 -12.26 -2.98 -13.17
N PRO A 22 -12.46 -4.01 -12.33
CA PRO A 22 -11.39 -4.68 -11.56
C PRO A 22 -10.53 -5.66 -12.38
N ASP A 23 -10.67 -5.74 -13.70
CA ASP A 23 -10.05 -6.78 -14.54
C ASP A 23 -8.51 -6.79 -14.51
N ALA A 24 -7.89 -5.66 -14.22
CA ALA A 24 -6.42 -5.55 -14.06
C ALA A 24 -5.94 -5.74 -12.60
N VAL A 25 -6.81 -6.13 -11.65
CA VAL A 25 -6.38 -6.45 -10.27
C VAL A 25 -5.31 -7.54 -10.22
N PRO A 26 -5.38 -8.64 -10.99
CA PRO A 26 -4.32 -9.66 -10.99
C PRO A 26 -2.94 -9.10 -11.34
N LEU A 27 -2.85 -8.10 -12.24
CA LEU A 27 -1.58 -7.46 -12.60
C LEU A 27 -0.98 -6.66 -11.43
N VAL A 28 -1.84 -6.01 -10.64
CA VAL A 28 -1.45 -5.30 -9.41
C VAL A 28 -0.96 -6.30 -8.36
N GLU A 29 -1.73 -7.37 -8.13
CA GLU A 29 -1.37 -8.39 -7.15
C GLU A 29 -0.05 -9.08 -7.51
N ASP A 30 0.19 -9.39 -8.79
CA ASP A 30 1.45 -9.96 -9.25
C ASP A 30 2.64 -9.01 -9.10
N ALA A 31 2.42 -7.71 -9.24
CA ALA A 31 3.47 -6.72 -8.95
C ALA A 31 3.79 -6.67 -7.45
N LEU A 32 2.77 -6.75 -6.59
CA LEU A 32 2.90 -6.75 -5.13
C LEU A 32 3.54 -8.03 -4.57
N ARG A 33 3.49 -9.16 -5.29
CA ARG A 33 4.22 -10.39 -4.94
C ARG A 33 5.73 -10.25 -5.09
N THR A 34 6.22 -9.27 -5.87
CA THR A 34 7.67 -9.03 -6.06
C THR A 34 8.28 -8.21 -4.91
N ASN A 35 9.61 -8.20 -4.78
CA ASN A 35 10.34 -7.25 -3.92
C ASN A 35 10.96 -6.08 -4.70
N ASP A 36 10.63 -5.93 -6.00
CA ASP A 36 11.09 -4.79 -6.80
C ASP A 36 10.33 -3.54 -6.38
N THR A 37 10.99 -2.65 -5.65
CA THR A 37 10.41 -1.41 -5.11
C THR A 37 9.82 -0.53 -6.20
N ARG A 38 10.35 -0.59 -7.44
CA ARG A 38 9.85 0.19 -8.57
C ARG A 38 8.54 -0.36 -9.11
N LEU A 39 8.35 -1.68 -9.05
CA LEU A 39 7.08 -2.34 -9.38
C LEU A 39 6.05 -2.16 -8.27
N VAL A 40 6.44 -2.34 -7.01
CA VAL A 40 5.56 -2.13 -5.85
C VAL A 40 5.04 -0.69 -5.84
N ALA A 41 5.91 0.31 -6.01
CA ALA A 41 5.51 1.72 -6.07
C ALA A 41 4.55 2.02 -7.24
N ALA A 42 4.72 1.37 -8.39
CA ALA A 42 3.79 1.52 -9.52
C ALA A 42 2.45 0.83 -9.26
N ALA A 43 2.46 -0.30 -8.53
CA ALA A 43 1.27 -1.10 -8.25
C ALA A 43 0.31 -0.42 -7.28
N VAL A 44 0.81 0.34 -6.30
CA VAL A 44 -0.01 1.00 -5.27
C VAL A 44 -0.62 2.34 -5.70
N GLY A 45 -0.66 2.62 -7.00
CA GLY A 45 -1.22 3.84 -7.58
C GLY A 45 -2.76 3.92 -7.54
N PRO A 46 -3.36 4.91 -8.24
CA PRO A 46 -4.81 5.20 -8.17
C PRO A 46 -5.72 4.01 -8.52
N TYR A 47 -5.30 3.16 -9.45
CA TYR A 47 -6.05 1.96 -9.81
C TYR A 47 -6.17 1.00 -8.62
N ALA A 48 -5.07 0.72 -7.91
CA ALA A 48 -5.11 -0.12 -6.71
C ALA A 48 -5.94 0.52 -5.58
N ALA A 49 -5.85 1.84 -5.40
CA ALA A 49 -6.66 2.56 -4.44
C ALA A 49 -8.17 2.38 -4.70
N ARG A 50 -8.58 2.29 -5.97
CA ARG A 50 -9.97 2.11 -6.38
C ARG A 50 -10.44 0.64 -6.37
N HIS A 51 -9.58 -0.28 -6.79
CA HIS A 51 -10.01 -1.65 -7.12
C HIS A 51 -9.50 -2.73 -6.17
N LEU A 52 -8.44 -2.50 -5.38
CA LEU A 52 -7.98 -3.53 -4.43
C LEU A 52 -9.02 -3.73 -3.33
N PRO A 53 -9.44 -4.99 -3.08
CA PRO A 53 -10.24 -5.34 -1.92
C PRO A 53 -9.55 -4.91 -0.62
N PRO A 54 -10.31 -4.69 0.48
CA PRO A 54 -9.75 -4.20 1.74
C PRO A 54 -8.55 -4.99 2.24
N HIS A 55 -8.61 -6.32 2.22
CA HIS A 55 -7.52 -7.18 2.67
C HIS A 55 -6.25 -7.02 1.80
N SER A 56 -6.38 -7.13 0.47
CA SER A 56 -5.24 -6.98 -0.45
C SER A 56 -4.61 -5.59 -0.36
N TRP A 57 -5.42 -4.55 -0.13
CA TRP A 57 -4.91 -3.19 0.06
C TRP A 57 -4.08 -3.04 1.36
N ARG A 58 -4.53 -3.60 2.49
CA ARG A 58 -3.74 -3.59 3.75
C ARG A 58 -2.41 -4.31 3.59
N GLN A 59 -2.42 -5.46 2.91
CA GLN A 59 -1.20 -6.19 2.59
C GLN A 59 -0.26 -5.38 1.69
N ALA A 60 -0.80 -4.61 0.73
CA ALA A 60 -0.01 -3.71 -0.09
C ALA A 60 0.67 -2.60 0.74
N VAL A 61 -0.01 -2.05 1.75
CA VAL A 61 0.58 -1.08 2.69
C VAL A 61 1.73 -1.71 3.49
N LEU A 62 1.51 -2.88 4.09
CA LEU A 62 2.58 -3.60 4.81
C LEU A 62 3.75 -3.94 3.90
N LYS A 63 3.47 -4.33 2.64
CA LYS A 63 4.48 -4.59 1.63
C LYS A 63 5.33 -3.36 1.35
N CYS A 64 4.74 -2.18 1.27
CA CYS A 64 5.47 -0.92 1.10
C CYS A 64 6.41 -0.66 2.29
N LEU A 65 5.91 -0.79 3.52
CA LEU A 65 6.72 -0.65 4.74
C LEU A 65 7.87 -1.67 4.80
N PHE A 66 7.61 -2.92 4.41
CA PHE A 66 8.60 -3.99 4.38
C PHE A 66 9.70 -3.76 3.33
N THR A 67 9.32 -3.30 2.14
CA THR A 67 10.25 -3.09 1.01
C THR A 67 10.89 -1.70 0.98
N GLY A 68 10.45 -0.78 1.86
CA GLY A 68 10.94 0.60 1.89
C GLY A 68 10.38 1.48 0.77
N VAL A 69 9.22 1.14 0.20
CA VAL A 69 8.50 2.04 -0.72
C VAL A 69 7.85 3.14 0.11
N PRO A 70 8.09 4.44 -0.21
CA PRO A 70 7.51 5.55 0.54
C PRO A 70 5.99 5.50 0.55
N LEU A 71 5.37 5.79 1.70
CA LEU A 71 3.91 5.81 1.84
C LEU A 71 3.23 6.77 0.86
N GLY A 72 3.91 7.86 0.47
CA GLY A 72 3.42 8.80 -0.53
C GLY A 72 3.18 8.20 -1.92
N ALA A 73 3.73 7.01 -2.23
CA ALA A 73 3.41 6.29 -3.46
C ALA A 73 2.01 5.63 -3.41
N VAL A 74 1.50 5.32 -2.21
CA VAL A 74 0.21 4.66 -2.01
C VAL A 74 -0.90 5.68 -2.24
N ALA A 75 -1.59 5.59 -3.36
CA ALA A 75 -2.63 6.54 -3.69
C ALA A 75 -3.77 6.46 -2.66
N GLN A 76 -4.26 7.63 -2.22
CA GLN A 76 -5.40 7.78 -1.32
C GLN A 76 -5.25 7.04 0.03
N TRP A 77 -4.02 6.84 0.49
CA TRP A 77 -3.75 6.05 1.70
C TRP A 77 -4.44 6.62 2.94
N GLU A 78 -4.43 7.94 3.15
CA GLU A 78 -5.07 8.56 4.31
C GLU A 78 -6.56 8.27 4.37
N ARG A 79 -7.24 8.47 3.24
CA ARG A 79 -8.68 8.25 3.12
C ARG A 79 -9.05 6.78 3.37
N ARG A 80 -8.26 5.85 2.84
CA ARG A 80 -8.54 4.41 2.98
C ARG A 80 -8.13 3.85 4.34
N ALA A 81 -7.07 4.38 4.94
CA ALA A 81 -6.58 3.95 6.24
C ALA A 81 -7.50 4.42 7.36
N ARG A 82 -8.14 5.59 7.23
CA ARG A 82 -8.88 6.24 8.32
C ARG A 82 -9.90 5.31 8.98
N GLY A 83 -9.74 5.08 10.27
CA GLY A 83 -10.62 4.22 11.07
C GLY A 83 -10.53 2.73 10.74
N ASP A 84 -9.54 2.29 9.94
CA ASP A 84 -9.33 0.88 9.63
C ASP A 84 -8.66 0.14 10.80
N GLY A 85 -9.48 -0.33 11.74
CA GLY A 85 -9.02 -1.04 12.94
C GLY A 85 -8.21 -2.30 12.65
N GLU A 86 -8.49 -3.00 11.55
CA GLU A 86 -7.72 -4.19 11.17
C GLU A 86 -6.33 -3.79 10.66
N LEU A 87 -6.23 -2.70 9.88
CA LEU A 87 -4.92 -2.15 9.51
C LEU A 87 -4.14 -1.71 10.76
N ALA A 88 -4.77 -1.04 11.71
CA ALA A 88 -4.12 -0.62 12.96
C ALA A 88 -3.58 -1.81 13.76
N ARG A 89 -4.34 -2.91 13.83
CA ARG A 89 -3.91 -4.16 14.46
C ARG A 89 -2.69 -4.75 13.74
N MET A 90 -2.77 -4.92 12.42
CA MET A 90 -1.70 -5.47 11.60
C MET A 90 -0.40 -4.65 11.69
N LEU A 91 -0.49 -3.31 11.70
CA LEU A 91 0.67 -2.43 11.87
C LEU A 91 1.29 -2.55 13.26
N THR A 92 0.46 -2.67 14.29
CA THR A 92 0.93 -2.88 15.67
C THR A 92 1.69 -4.20 15.78
N ASP A 93 1.16 -5.28 15.19
CA ASP A 93 1.81 -6.59 15.19
C ASP A 93 3.12 -6.57 14.40
N TYR A 94 3.14 -5.92 13.22
CA TYR A 94 4.36 -5.72 12.44
C TYR A 94 5.44 -4.97 13.23
N ALA A 95 5.09 -3.88 13.93
CA ALA A 95 6.03 -3.13 14.75
C ALA A 95 6.62 -3.96 15.91
N ARG A 96 5.78 -4.80 16.54
CA ARG A 96 6.22 -5.75 17.59
C ARG A 96 7.20 -6.78 17.03
N GLU A 97 6.88 -7.41 15.89
CA GLU A 97 7.75 -8.39 15.23
C GLU A 97 9.11 -7.80 14.82
N ARG A 98 9.13 -6.54 14.33
CA ARG A 98 10.37 -5.84 13.98
C ARG A 98 11.23 -5.58 15.21
N THR A 99 10.63 -5.02 16.25
CA THR A 99 11.31 -4.71 17.53
C THR A 99 11.85 -5.97 18.20
N ALA A 100 11.06 -7.04 18.28
CA ALA A 100 11.48 -8.33 18.85
C ALA A 100 12.66 -8.94 18.07
N ALA A 101 12.75 -8.69 16.77
CA ALA A 101 13.87 -9.11 15.93
C ALA A 101 15.06 -8.13 15.91
N GLY A 102 15.06 -7.09 16.76
CA GLY A 102 16.12 -6.07 16.79
C GLY A 102 16.19 -5.21 15.52
N ARG A 103 15.13 -5.18 14.71
CA ARG A 103 15.07 -4.43 13.46
C ARG A 103 14.34 -3.09 13.67
N PRO A 104 14.79 -2.00 13.02
CA PRO A 104 14.11 -0.72 13.13
C PRO A 104 12.70 -0.78 12.55
N VAL A 105 11.79 -0.05 13.18
CA VAL A 105 10.42 0.18 12.70
C VAL A 105 10.46 1.30 11.64
N PRO A 106 9.86 1.13 10.46
CA PRO A 106 9.83 2.17 9.43
C PRO A 106 9.07 3.42 9.92
N GLY A 107 9.61 4.62 9.71
CA GLY A 107 9.01 5.88 10.19
C GLY A 107 7.63 6.20 9.59
N ASP A 108 7.32 5.67 8.41
CA ASP A 108 5.98 5.81 7.82
C ASP A 108 4.91 4.98 8.56
N LEU A 109 5.31 3.97 9.36
CA LEU A 109 4.38 3.13 10.11
C LEU A 109 3.53 3.94 11.08
N ASP A 110 4.16 4.82 11.85
CA ASP A 110 3.47 5.61 12.87
C ASP A 110 2.43 6.55 12.24
N ARG A 111 2.73 7.08 11.05
CA ARG A 111 1.79 7.92 10.28
C ARG A 111 0.56 7.15 9.87
N VAL A 112 0.73 5.96 9.29
CA VAL A 112 -0.41 5.11 8.91
C VAL A 112 -1.19 4.68 10.14
N LEU A 113 -0.50 4.31 11.21
CA LEU A 113 -1.13 3.85 12.44
C LEU A 113 -1.98 4.94 13.11
N ALA A 114 -1.49 6.18 13.14
CA ALA A 114 -2.24 7.32 13.66
C ALA A 114 -3.54 7.54 12.88
N VAL A 115 -3.48 7.54 11.54
CA VAL A 115 -4.67 7.66 10.69
C VAL A 115 -5.59 6.45 10.85
N ALA A 116 -5.04 5.24 10.91
CA ALA A 116 -5.81 4.01 11.05
C ALA A 116 -6.60 3.93 12.36
N ARG A 117 -6.07 4.51 13.43
CA ARG A 117 -6.75 4.66 14.71
C ARG A 117 -7.68 5.88 14.79
N ASP A 118 -7.74 6.69 13.73
CA ASP A 118 -8.42 7.98 13.68
C ASP A 118 -7.96 8.97 14.77
N LEU A 119 -6.68 8.88 15.16
CA LEU A 119 -6.07 9.75 16.18
C LEU A 119 -5.73 11.15 15.64
N THR A 120 -6.02 11.44 14.37
CA THR A 120 -5.83 12.78 13.78
C THR A 120 -6.97 13.75 14.13
N ARG A 121 -7.88 13.37 15.04
CA ARG A 121 -8.88 14.27 15.64
C ARG A 121 -8.45 14.73 17.03
N GLU A 122 -7.38 15.50 17.09
CA GLU A 122 -7.19 16.55 18.11
C GLU A 122 -6.64 17.75 17.33
N GLU A 123 -7.23 18.94 17.54
CA GLU A 123 -6.98 20.23 16.85
C GLU A 123 -7.77 20.51 15.55
N SER A 124 -9.06 20.83 15.69
CA SER A 124 -9.69 22.12 15.26
C SER A 124 -11.19 22.10 15.52
#